data_AF-A0A1M5A842-F1
#
_entry.id   AF-A0A1M5A842-F1
#
_cell.length_a   1.000
_cell.length_b   1.000
_cell.length_c   1.000
_cell.angle_alpha   90.00
_cell.angle_beta   90.00
_cell.angle_gamma   90.00
#
_symmetry.space_group_name_H-M   'P 1'
#
loop_
_entity.id
_entity.type
_entity.pdbx_description
1 polymer ?
#
loop_
_entity_poly.entity_id
_entity_poly.type
_entity_poly.pdbx_seq_one_letter_code
_entity_poly.pdbx_strand_id
1 'polypeptide(L)' 'MTEQEFLDYCKNQVNGPLKDEDIILMLTAWGGIKHSLGYNKALDDNGISPDQVAQTNDNPS' A
#
# COMPACT_ATOMS: atom_id res chain seq x y z
N MET A 1 -3.72 -4.13 11.24
CA MET A 1 -3.78 -5.14 10.18
C MET A 1 -2.37 -5.65 9.93
N THR A 2 -2.16 -6.95 10.03
CA THR A 2 -0.98 -7.71 9.62
C THR A 2 -1.20 -8.27 8.22
N GLU A 3 -0.14 -8.82 7.59
CA GLU A 3 -0.27 -9.50 6.29
C GLU A 3 -1.29 -10.64 6.33
N GLN A 4 -1.23 -11.47 7.38
CA GLN A 4 -2.15 -12.59 7.55
C GLN A 4 -3.61 -12.12 7.67
N GLU A 5 -3.85 -11.08 8.48
CA GLU A 5 -5.20 -10.50 8.63
C GLU A 5 -5.73 -9.93 7.31
N PHE A 6 -4.85 -9.33 6.49
CA PHE A 6 -5.21 -8.84 5.16
C PHE A 6 -5.54 -9.99 4.20
N LEU A 7 -4.72 -11.05 4.18
CA LEU A 7 -4.98 -12.22 3.36
C LEU A 7 -6.29 -12.89 3.75
N ASP A 8 -6.55 -13.04 5.05
CA ASP A 8 -7.80 -13.63 5.54
C ASP A 8 -9.00 -12.77 5.14
N TYR A 9 -8.88 -11.44 5.22
CA TYR A 9 -9.89 -10.52 4.70
C TYR A 9 -10.17 -10.73 3.20
N CYS A 10 -9.13 -10.78 2.36
CA CYS A 10 -9.28 -10.98 0.92
C CYS A 10 -9.92 -12.33 0.60
N LYS A 11 -9.48 -13.40 1.26
CA LYS A 11 -10.01 -14.75 1.08
C LYS A 11 -11.49 -14.86 1.42
N ASN A 12 -11.95 -14.11 2.42
CA ASN A 12 -13.36 -14.07 2.80
C ASN A 12 -14.25 -13.30 1.81
N GLN A 13 -13.67 -12.55 0.86
CA GLN A 13 -14.40 -11.77 -0.14
C GLN A 13 -14.58 -12.49 -1.47
N VAL A 14 -13.82 -13.57 -1.69
CA VAL A 14 -13.79 -14.30 -2.96
C VAL A 14 -14.33 -15.71 -2.76
N ASN A 15 -15.07 -16.19 -3.75
CA ASN A 15 -15.65 -17.53 -3.73
C ASN A 15 -14.92 -18.43 -4.73
N GLY A 16 -14.73 -19.69 -4.35
CA GLY A 16 -14.11 -20.71 -5.19
C GLY A 16 -12.62 -20.94 -4.90
N PRO A 17 -11.98 -21.85 -5.65
CA PRO A 17 -10.57 -22.17 -5.45
C PRO A 17 -9.69 -20.99 -5.85
N LEU A 18 -8.80 -20.60 -4.95
CA LEU A 18 -7.78 -19.59 -5.19
C LEU A 18 -6.66 -20.16 -6.05
N LYS A 19 -6.22 -19.38 -7.02
CA LYS A 19 -5.01 -19.66 -7.78
C LYS A 19 -3.82 -18.93 -7.16
N ASP A 20 -2.63 -19.36 -7.52
CA ASP A 20 -1.39 -18.72 -7.05
C ASP A 20 -1.34 -17.25 -7.50
N GLU A 21 -1.85 -16.93 -8.68
CA GLU A 21 -1.94 -15.54 -9.18
C GLU A 21 -2.81 -14.65 -8.29
N ASP A 22 -3.88 -15.19 -7.68
CA ASP A 22 -4.74 -14.44 -6.77
C ASP A 22 -3.98 -14.09 -5.49
N ILE A 23 -3.16 -15.02 -4.97
CA ILE A 23 -2.32 -14.80 -3.80
C ILE A 23 -1.23 -13.75 -4.10
N ILE A 24 -0.59 -13.83 -5.27
CA ILE A 24 0.40 -12.85 -5.71
C ILE A 24 -0.23 -11.45 -5.81
N LEU A 25 -1.44 -11.35 -6.35
CA LEU A 25 -2.17 -10.09 -6.45
C LEU A 25 -2.50 -9.51 -5.07
N MET A 26 -3.00 -10.33 -4.15
CA MET A 26 -3.27 -9.92 -2.77
C MET A 26 -2.00 -9.41 -2.08
N LEU A 27 -0.89 -10.14 -2.16
CA LEU A 27 0.38 -9.73 -1.55
C LEU A 27 0.95 -8.46 -2.19
N THR A 28 0.79 -8.29 -3.50
CA THR A 28 1.21 -7.07 -4.21
C THR A 28 0.40 -5.86 -3.72
N ALA A 29 -0.92 -6.02 -3.58
CA ALA A 29 -1.78 -4.97 -3.03
C ALA A 29 -1.39 -4.62 -1.58
N TRP A 30 -1.12 -5.63 -0.76
CA TRP A 30 -0.63 -5.45 0.61
C TRP A 30 0.67 -4.64 0.66
N GLY A 31 1.65 -4.98 -0.17
CA GLY A 31 2.90 -4.24 -0.29
C GLY A 31 2.69 -2.77 -0.64
N GLY A 32 1.81 -2.48 -1.61
CA GLY A 32 1.44 -1.11 -1.98
C GLY A 32 0.81 -0.32 -0.84
N ILE A 33 -0.12 -0.94 -0.09
CA ILE A 33 -0.76 -0.33 1.08
C ILE A 33 0.30 0.00 2.14
N LYS A 34 1.19 -0.93 2.46
CA LYS A 34 2.24 -0.73 3.47
C LYS A 34 3.23 0.35 3.07
N HIS A 35 3.62 0.39 1.80
CA HIS A 35 4.48 1.44 1.27
C HIS A 35 3.82 2.82 1.43
N SER A 36 2.56 2.96 1.00
CA SER A 36 1.82 4.23 1.12
C SER A 36 1.67 4.69 2.58
N LEU A 37 1.32 3.77 3.49
CA LEU A 37 1.22 4.07 4.92
C LEU A 37 2.56 4.48 5.52
N GLY A 38 3.64 3.77 5.17
CA GLY A 38 4.99 4.09 5.64
C GLY A 38 5.46 5.46 5.14
N TYR A 39 5.21 5.75 3.87
CA TYR A 39 5.51 7.04 3.26
C TYR A 39 4.76 8.19 3.96
N ASN A 40 3.44 8.07 4.12
CA ASN A 40 2.64 9.10 4.79
C ASN A 40 3.06 9.30 6.25
N LYS A 41 3.40 8.21 6.95
CA LYS A 41 3.94 8.31 8.31
C LYS A 41 5.27 9.05 8.35
N ALA A 42 6.17 8.77 7.40
CA ALA A 42 7.46 9.47 7.32
C ALA A 42 7.28 10.96 7.03
N LEU A 43 6.31 11.35 6.20
CA LEU A 43 5.97 12.76 5.98
C LEU A 43 5.50 13.42 7.29
N ASP A 44 4.58 12.79 8.00
CA ASP A 44 4.04 13.29 9.28
C ASP A 44 5.15 13.42 10.35
N ASP A 45 5.98 12.39 10.52
CA ASP A 45 7.08 12.37 11.48
C ASP A 45 8.13 13.48 11.20
N ASN A 46 8.21 13.98 9.96
CA ASN A 46 9.12 15.06 9.54
C ASN A 46 8.40 16.41 9.33
N GLY A 47 7.10 16.50 9.63
CA GLY A 47 6.31 17.72 9.46
C GLY A 47 6.18 18.19 8.00
N ILE A 48 6.30 17.28 7.04
CA ILE A 48 6.21 17.56 5.61
C ILE A 48 4.75 17.42 5.17
N SER A 49 4.17 18.48 4.60
CA SER A 49 2.83 18.36 4.00
C SER A 49 2.92 17.63 2.65
N PRO A 50 1.99 16.72 2.32
CA PRO A 50 1.94 16.07 1.01
C PRO A 50 1.97 17.06 -0.17
N ASP A 51 1.38 18.24 0.01
CA ASP A 51 1.34 19.31 -0.99
C ASP A 51 2.72 19.92 -1.28
N GLN A 52 3.65 19.87 -0.31
CA GLN A 52 5.02 20.37 -0.47
C GLN A 52 5.88 19.42 -1.32
N VAL A 53 5.61 18.12 -1.28
CA VAL A 53 6.36 17.12 -2.04
C VAL A 53 5.95 17.11 -3.52
N ALA A 54 4.67 17.38 -3.80
CA ALA A 54 4.16 17.49 -5.17
C ALA A 54 4.84 18.63 -5.96
N GLN A 55 5.14 19.76 -5.30
CA GLN A 55 5.76 20.92 -5.95
C GLN A 55 7.25 20.76 -6.25
N THR A 56 7.97 19.88 -5.54
CA THR A 56 9.40 19.64 -5.79
C THR A 56 9.69 18.75 -7.00
N ASN A 57 8.70 18.01 -7.50
CA ASN A 57 8.91 17.03 -8.58
C ASN A 57 8.62 17.58 -10.00
N ASP A 58 8.06 18.78 -10.12
CA ASP A 58 7.69 19.39 -11.41
C ASP A 58 8.67 20.46 -11.92
N ASN A 59 9.87 20.58 -11.35
CA ASN A 59 10.88 21.52 -11.83
C ASN A 59 12.10 20.79 -12.42
N PRO A 60 12.07 20.40 -13.71
CA PRO A 60 13.30 20.02 -14.42
C PRO A 60 14.12 21.30 -14.58
N SER A 61 15.23 21.39 -13.84
CA SER A 61 16.28 22.38 -14.07
C SER A 61 16.95 22.17 -15.42
#